data_AF-A0A920DS90-F1
#
_entry.id   AF-A0A920DS90-F1
#
_cell.length_a   1.000
_cell.length_b   1.000
_cell.length_c   1.000
_cell.angle_alpha   90.00
_cell.angle_beta   90.00
_cell.angle_gamma   90.00
#
_symmetry.space_group_name_H-M   'P 1'
#
loop_
_entity.id
_entity.type
_entity.pdbx_description
1 polymer ?
#
loop_
_entity_poly.entity_id
_entity_poly.type
_entity_poly.pdbx_seq_one_letter_code
_entity_poly.pdbx_strand_id
1 'polypeptide(L)'
;MGSNFIGKRNSKKIPKSNYVLAICFIFIWLIVLWMLEREFSATESEITVSWFSILNSFFIIAFASAFSKWWDSKYNPSAAVKYGLGLIIMAVGFGFLAFGSFGTEIGVKVSMIWLVLAYLFHTLGELCLSPVGLSYVSKLVPARMIAFMFGMWYLAIAIGNKLAAVLGGQIENITHEYSLSTFFLIFTIVPTIAGLLVISLNPLLKKLMHGVK
;
A
#
# COMPACT_ATOMS: atom_id res chain seq x y z
N MET A 1 -7.19 18.89 -44.90
CA MET A 1 -6.36 17.84 -44.28
C MET A 1 -5.11 18.51 -43.67
N GLY A 2 -4.90 18.69 -42.37
CA GLY A 2 -5.47 18.09 -41.17
C GLY A 2 -4.43 17.80 -40.07
N SER A 3 -3.14 18.13 -40.26
CA SER A 3 -2.05 17.75 -39.32
C SER A 3 -1.17 18.90 -38.80
N ASN A 4 -1.45 20.18 -39.10
CA ASN A 4 -0.56 21.30 -38.74
C ASN A 4 -1.13 22.33 -37.74
N PHE A 5 -2.27 22.05 -37.11
CA PHE A 5 -2.97 23.05 -36.27
C PHE A 5 -2.69 22.99 -34.76
N ILE A 6 -1.98 21.98 -34.25
CA ILE A 6 -1.77 21.82 -32.79
C ILE A 6 -0.44 22.43 -32.31
N GLY A 7 0.62 22.44 -33.12
CA GLY A 7 1.97 22.89 -32.69
C GLY A 7 2.16 24.41 -32.59
N LYS A 8 1.43 25.23 -33.37
CA LYS A 8 1.73 26.68 -33.50
C LYS A 8 0.92 27.60 -32.57
N ARG A 9 -0.17 27.13 -31.94
CA ARG A 9 -0.99 27.98 -31.04
C ARG A 9 -0.57 27.96 -29.57
N ASN A 10 0.25 26.99 -29.16
CA ASN A 10 0.60 26.79 -27.76
C ASN A 10 1.95 27.43 -27.34
N SER A 11 2.84 27.75 -28.27
CA SER A 11 4.22 28.20 -27.98
C SER A 11 4.33 29.50 -27.15
N LYS A 12 3.36 30.43 -27.25
CA LYS A 12 3.42 31.73 -26.55
C LYS A 12 2.92 31.72 -25.09
N LYS A 13 2.23 30.67 -24.63
CA LYS A 13 1.77 30.53 -23.22
C LYS A 13 2.61 29.54 -22.37
N ILE A 14 3.52 28.79 -23.01
CA ILE A 14 4.39 27.79 -22.37
C ILE A 14 5.64 28.36 -21.64
N PRO A 15 6.23 29.54 -21.96
CA PRO A 15 7.53 29.87 -21.39
C PRO A 15 7.45 30.08 -19.87
N LYS A 16 6.41 30.77 -19.38
CA LYS A 16 6.24 31.02 -17.94
C LYS A 16 6.08 29.74 -17.11
N SER A 17 5.34 28.76 -17.62
CA SER A 17 5.18 27.46 -16.94
C SER A 17 6.50 26.68 -16.92
N ASN A 18 7.28 26.73 -18.00
CA ASN A 18 8.56 26.04 -18.07
C ASN A 18 9.61 26.69 -17.15
N TYR A 19 9.58 28.02 -17.02
CA TYR A 19 10.41 28.73 -16.03
C TYR A 19 10.03 28.39 -14.59
N VAL A 20 8.73 28.34 -14.28
CA VAL A 20 8.27 27.93 -12.93
C VAL A 20 8.68 26.48 -12.63
N LEU A 21 8.52 25.57 -13.59
CA LEU A 21 8.98 24.18 -13.46
C LEU A 21 10.50 24.10 -13.23
N ALA A 22 11.29 24.85 -14.00
CA ALA A 22 12.74 24.90 -13.84
C ALA A 22 13.16 25.44 -12.47
N ILE A 23 12.49 26.49 -11.98
CA ILE A 23 12.73 27.06 -10.65
C ILE A 23 12.38 26.04 -9.56
N CYS A 24 11.21 25.39 -9.64
CA CYS A 24 10.83 24.34 -8.70
C CYS A 24 11.83 23.17 -8.72
N PHE A 25 12.30 22.77 -9.90
CA PHE A 25 13.29 21.71 -10.04
C PHE A 25 14.62 22.08 -9.37
N ILE A 26 15.15 23.28 -9.65
CA ILE A 26 16.38 23.77 -9.02
C ILE A 26 16.21 23.86 -7.50
N PHE A 27 15.07 24.37 -7.03
CA PHE A 27 14.78 24.49 -5.59
C PHE A 27 14.75 23.13 -4.89
N ILE A 28 14.12 22.11 -5.51
CA ILE A 28 14.13 20.73 -5.01
C ILE A 28 15.57 20.21 -4.92
N TRP A 29 16.37 20.39 -5.97
CA TRP A 29 17.77 19.94 -5.97
C TRP A 29 18.63 20.67 -4.93
N LEU A 30 18.42 21.97 -4.71
CA LEU A 30 19.09 22.71 -3.64
C LEU A 30 18.73 22.16 -2.26
N ILE A 31 17.45 21.85 -2.01
CA ILE A 31 17.02 21.19 -0.78
C ILE A 31 17.66 19.81 -0.64
N VAL A 32 17.69 19.01 -1.70
CA VAL A 32 18.30 17.67 -1.70
C VAL A 32 19.79 17.75 -1.40
N LEU A 33 20.52 18.68 -2.03
CA LEU A 33 21.95 18.88 -1.79
C LEU A 33 22.20 19.37 -0.35
N TRP A 34 21.38 20.29 0.15
CA TRP A 34 21.45 20.75 1.53
C TRP A 34 21.16 19.63 2.53
N MET A 35 20.14 18.79 2.27
CA MET A 35 19.85 17.62 3.10
C MET A 35 21.01 16.62 3.06
N LEU A 36 21.59 16.35 1.89
CA LEU A 36 22.75 15.46 1.76
C LEU A 36 23.94 16.00 2.56
N GLU A 37 24.28 17.27 2.42
CA GLU A 37 25.39 17.88 3.16
C GLU A 37 25.16 17.83 4.68
N ARG A 38 23.91 18.05 5.13
CA ARG A 38 23.53 17.90 6.54
C ARG A 38 23.71 16.48 7.05
N GLU A 39 23.28 15.47 6.29
CA GLU A 39 23.45 14.06 6.66
C GLU A 39 24.93 13.62 6.63
N PHE A 40 25.72 14.06 5.64
CA PHE A 40 27.15 13.76 5.56
C PHE A 40 27.98 14.48 6.63
N SER A 41 27.51 15.63 7.11
CA SER A 41 28.16 16.40 8.18
C SER A 41 27.76 15.93 9.59
N ALA A 42 26.75 15.08 9.71
CA ALA A 42 26.32 14.51 10.98
C ALA A 42 27.33 13.48 11.49
N THR A 43 27.67 13.55 12.79
CA THR A 43 28.66 12.66 13.42
C THR A 43 28.10 11.27 13.72
N GLU A 44 26.77 11.10 13.73
CA GLU A 44 26.10 9.80 13.86
C GLU A 44 25.10 9.58 12.72
N SER A 45 25.16 8.41 12.09
CA SER A 45 24.25 8.01 11.03
C SER A 45 22.96 7.42 11.61
N GLU A 46 21.97 8.27 11.88
CA GLU A 46 20.64 7.83 12.25
C GLU A 46 19.78 7.56 11.02
N ILE A 47 19.39 6.31 10.81
CA ILE A 47 18.44 5.95 9.74
C ILE A 47 17.04 6.39 10.16
N THR A 48 16.55 7.48 9.56
CA THR A 48 15.19 7.96 9.79
C THR A 48 14.14 6.96 9.30
N VAL A 49 13.04 6.82 10.05
CA VAL A 49 11.95 5.87 9.74
C VAL A 49 11.33 6.15 8.36
N SER A 50 11.33 7.40 7.91
CA SER A 50 10.78 7.80 6.61
C SER A 50 11.46 7.11 5.43
N TRP A 51 12.75 6.76 5.54
CA TRP A 51 13.50 6.07 4.47
C TRP A 51 12.91 4.71 4.13
N PHE A 52 12.32 4.00 5.09
CA PHE A 52 11.68 2.70 4.85
C PHE A 52 10.46 2.81 3.91
N SER A 53 9.89 4.00 3.72
CA SER A 53 8.77 4.21 2.81
C SER A 53 9.14 3.91 1.35
N ILE A 54 10.42 4.05 0.97
CA ILE A 54 10.89 3.72 -0.38
C ILE A 54 10.79 2.22 -0.69
N LEU A 55 10.83 1.38 0.34
CA LEU A 55 10.76 -0.08 0.20
C LEU A 55 9.44 -0.51 -0.43
N ASN A 56 8.33 0.15 -0.09
CA ASN A 56 7.04 -0.15 -0.70
C ASN A 56 7.10 0.03 -2.23
N SER A 57 7.56 1.20 -2.71
CA SER A 57 7.69 1.46 -4.14
C SER A 57 8.70 0.53 -4.82
N PHE A 58 9.83 0.25 -4.17
CA PHE A 58 10.83 -0.69 -4.66
C PHE A 58 10.25 -2.09 -4.86
N PHE A 59 9.55 -2.65 -3.86
CA PHE A 59 8.96 -3.98 -3.93
C PHE A 59 7.82 -4.05 -4.94
N ILE A 60 7.01 -3.01 -5.11
CA ILE A 60 6.00 -2.95 -6.18
C ILE A 60 6.70 -3.11 -7.54
N ILE A 61 7.72 -2.31 -7.83
CA ILE A 61 8.42 -2.36 -9.12
C ILE A 61 9.09 -3.73 -9.33
N ALA A 62 9.72 -4.26 -8.28
CA ALA A 62 10.42 -5.54 -8.33
C ALA A 62 9.46 -6.72 -8.59
N PHE A 63 8.29 -6.74 -7.94
CA PHE A 63 7.40 -7.90 -7.94
C PHE A 63 6.16 -7.76 -8.82
N ALA A 64 5.78 -6.56 -9.28
CA ALA A 64 4.58 -6.35 -10.11
C ALA A 64 4.58 -7.20 -11.38
N SER A 65 5.73 -7.35 -12.06
CA SER A 65 5.85 -8.18 -13.25
C SER A 65 5.60 -9.67 -12.94
N ALA A 66 6.10 -10.16 -11.80
CA ALA A 66 5.91 -11.55 -11.37
C ALA A 66 4.43 -11.84 -11.07
N PHE A 67 3.77 -10.92 -10.35
CA PHE A 67 2.35 -11.04 -10.03
C PHE A 67 1.46 -10.97 -11.28
N SER A 68 1.77 -10.06 -12.21
CA SER A 68 1.07 -9.96 -13.51
C SER A 68 1.11 -11.29 -14.26
N LYS A 69 2.31 -11.88 -14.42
CA LYS A 69 2.49 -13.20 -15.05
C LYS A 69 1.74 -14.31 -14.33
N TRP A 70 1.69 -14.26 -13.00
CA TRP A 70 0.95 -15.25 -12.21
C TRP A 70 -0.56 -15.15 -12.45
N TRP A 71 -1.13 -13.95 -12.55
CA TRP A 71 -2.55 -13.77 -12.86
C TRP A 71 -2.93 -14.14 -14.28
N ASP A 72 -2.02 -14.01 -15.24
CA ASP A 72 -2.24 -14.46 -16.62
C ASP A 72 -2.06 -15.98 -16.78
N SER A 73 -1.54 -16.66 -15.75
CA SER A 73 -1.31 -18.10 -15.78
C SER A 73 -2.61 -18.92 -15.61
N LYS A 74 -2.54 -20.22 -15.96
CA LYS A 74 -3.62 -21.20 -15.73
C LYS A 74 -4.01 -21.32 -14.23
N TYR A 75 -3.13 -20.91 -13.31
CA TYR A 75 -3.34 -20.99 -11.87
C TYR A 75 -3.95 -19.71 -11.27
N ASN A 76 -4.56 -18.86 -12.09
CA ASN A 76 -5.21 -17.63 -11.65
C ASN A 76 -6.32 -17.92 -10.61
N PRO A 77 -6.15 -17.51 -9.34
CA PRO A 77 -7.17 -17.70 -8.31
C PRO A 77 -8.40 -16.83 -8.57
N SER A 78 -9.55 -17.18 -8.02
CA SER A 78 -10.71 -16.29 -8.06
C SER A 78 -10.48 -15.02 -7.26
N ALA A 79 -11.23 -13.96 -7.57
CA ALA A 79 -11.21 -12.67 -6.88
C ALA A 79 -11.17 -12.77 -5.36
N ALA A 80 -12.10 -13.54 -4.79
CA ALA A 80 -12.22 -13.74 -3.35
C ALA A 80 -10.96 -14.39 -2.77
N VAL A 81 -10.37 -15.34 -3.50
CA VAL A 81 -9.13 -16.00 -3.07
C VAL A 81 -7.94 -15.04 -3.15
N LYS A 82 -7.85 -14.21 -4.21
CA LYS A 82 -6.81 -13.16 -4.29
C LYS A 82 -6.94 -12.15 -3.15
N TYR A 83 -8.17 -11.74 -2.83
CA TYR A 83 -8.44 -10.81 -1.74
C TYR A 83 -8.06 -11.41 -0.38
N GLY A 84 -8.51 -12.63 -0.08
CA GLY A 84 -8.18 -13.29 1.17
C GLY A 84 -6.69 -13.63 1.29
N LEU A 85 -6.03 -14.02 0.19
CA LEU A 85 -4.58 -14.22 0.15
C LEU A 85 -3.85 -12.91 0.46
N GLY A 86 -4.27 -11.79 -0.12
CA GLY A 86 -3.69 -10.48 0.16
C GLY A 86 -3.76 -10.10 1.64
N LEU A 87 -4.90 -10.35 2.29
CA LEU A 87 -5.07 -10.13 3.73
C LEU A 87 -4.17 -11.02 4.59
N ILE A 88 -4.04 -12.30 4.24
CA ILE A 88 -3.17 -13.24 4.97
C ILE A 88 -1.69 -12.86 4.79
N ILE A 89 -1.26 -12.50 3.57
CA ILE A 89 0.11 -12.06 3.30
C ILE A 89 0.43 -10.78 4.09
N MET A 90 -0.49 -9.81 4.12
CA MET A 90 -0.33 -8.62 4.98
C MET A 90 -0.24 -8.99 6.46
N ALA A 91 -1.08 -9.91 6.95
CA ALA A 91 -1.02 -10.38 8.33
C ALA A 91 0.34 -11.00 8.67
N VAL A 92 0.95 -11.77 7.76
CA VAL A 92 2.30 -12.32 7.96
C VAL A 92 3.33 -11.20 8.15
N GLY A 93 3.19 -10.07 7.46
CA GLY A 93 4.02 -8.88 7.67
C GLY A 93 3.95 -8.34 9.10
N PHE A 94 2.74 -8.22 9.65
CA PHE A 94 2.55 -7.89 11.08
C PHE A 94 3.06 -9.00 12.01
N GLY A 95 2.97 -10.27 11.60
CA GLY A 95 3.50 -11.40 12.37
C GLY A 95 5.02 -11.32 12.55
N PHE A 96 5.75 -10.87 11.52
CA PHE A 96 7.19 -10.59 11.64
C PHE A 96 7.49 -9.48 12.63
N LEU A 97 6.67 -8.42 12.69
CA LEU A 97 6.82 -7.36 13.70
C LEU A 97 6.49 -7.86 15.12
N ALA A 98 5.46 -8.69 15.26
CA ALA A 98 5.11 -9.31 16.53
C ALA A 98 6.22 -10.22 17.05
N PHE A 99 6.86 -10.99 16.17
CA PHE A 99 7.99 -11.84 16.52
C PHE A 99 9.26 -11.01 16.82
N GLY A 100 9.54 -9.98 16.03
CA GLY A 100 10.70 -9.10 16.24
C GLY A 100 10.63 -8.28 17.53
N SER A 101 9.42 -8.02 18.04
CA SER A 101 9.16 -7.33 19.31
C SER A 101 8.84 -8.29 20.48
N PHE A 102 9.01 -9.60 20.27
CA PHE A 102 8.76 -10.57 21.32
C PHE A 102 9.85 -10.54 22.38
N GLY A 103 9.47 -10.39 23.64
CA GLY A 103 10.42 -10.35 24.77
C GLY A 103 11.28 -9.09 24.84
N THR A 104 10.97 -8.06 24.05
CA THR A 104 11.68 -6.78 24.09
C THR A 104 11.07 -5.87 25.13
N GLU A 105 11.90 -5.33 26.04
CA GLU A 105 11.47 -4.29 26.98
C GLU A 105 11.25 -2.95 26.26
N ILE A 106 10.45 -2.07 26.89
CA ILE A 106 10.16 -0.75 26.37
C ILE A 106 11.47 0.04 26.24
N GLY A 107 11.81 0.45 25.00
CA GLY A 107 13.02 1.22 24.70
C GLY A 107 14.17 0.41 24.10
N VAL A 108 14.05 -0.92 24.00
CA VAL A 108 15.05 -1.75 23.33
C VAL A 108 14.90 -1.63 21.80
N LYS A 109 15.99 -1.27 21.11
CA LYS A 109 16.01 -1.18 19.64
C LYS A 109 15.95 -2.58 19.03
N VAL A 110 14.98 -2.79 18.15
CA VAL A 110 14.80 -4.03 17.38
C VAL A 110 15.51 -3.92 16.03
N SER A 111 15.99 -5.04 15.50
CA SER A 111 16.66 -5.07 14.19
C SER A 111 15.77 -4.55 13.06
N MET A 112 16.34 -3.73 12.17
CA MET A 112 15.64 -3.14 11.03
C MET A 112 15.13 -4.18 10.03
N ILE A 113 15.69 -5.40 10.03
CA ILE A 113 15.27 -6.47 9.12
C ILE A 113 13.78 -6.81 9.26
N TRP A 114 13.22 -6.70 10.46
CA TRP A 114 11.81 -6.98 10.71
C TRP A 114 10.90 -5.98 10.01
N LEU A 115 11.30 -4.69 9.96
CA LEU A 115 10.60 -3.67 9.18
C LEU A 115 10.70 -3.95 7.69
N VAL A 116 11.90 -4.29 7.18
CA VAL A 116 12.08 -4.64 5.76
C VAL A 116 11.17 -5.80 5.35
N LEU A 117 11.10 -6.85 6.17
CA LEU A 117 10.18 -7.97 5.96
C LEU A 117 8.72 -7.54 6.02
N ALA A 118 8.33 -6.72 7.01
CA ALA A 118 6.96 -6.23 7.09
C ALA A 118 6.55 -5.44 5.84
N TYR A 119 7.41 -4.53 5.35
CA TYR A 119 7.19 -3.81 4.10
C TYR A 119 7.08 -4.75 2.90
N LEU A 120 7.95 -5.75 2.79
CA LEU A 120 7.88 -6.75 1.74
C LEU A 120 6.52 -7.45 1.71
N PHE A 121 6.10 -8.04 2.83
CA PHE A 121 4.84 -8.78 2.89
C PHE A 121 3.62 -7.87 2.75
N HIS A 122 3.63 -6.67 3.32
CA HIS A 122 2.54 -5.71 3.10
C HIS A 122 2.40 -5.33 1.63
N THR A 123 3.51 -5.09 0.93
CA THR A 123 3.50 -4.79 -0.51
C THR A 123 3.05 -5.99 -1.34
N LEU A 124 3.48 -7.21 -1.02
CA LEU A 124 3.02 -8.42 -1.71
C LEU A 124 1.50 -8.61 -1.53
N GLY A 125 0.96 -8.30 -0.35
CA GLY A 125 -0.48 -8.30 -0.11
C GLY A 125 -1.21 -7.18 -0.87
N GLU A 126 -0.62 -5.99 -0.95
CA GLU A 126 -1.14 -4.85 -1.73
C GLU A 126 -1.24 -5.19 -3.22
N LEU A 127 -0.24 -5.88 -3.78
CA LEU A 127 -0.27 -6.37 -5.16
C LEU A 127 -1.46 -7.34 -5.35
N CYS A 128 -1.80 -8.18 -4.37
CA CYS A 128 -2.99 -9.04 -4.46
C CYS A 128 -4.32 -8.28 -4.46
N LEU A 129 -4.41 -7.19 -3.68
CA LEU A 129 -5.66 -6.47 -3.41
C LEU A 129 -5.97 -5.39 -4.46
N SER A 130 -4.96 -4.62 -4.87
CA SER A 130 -5.11 -3.43 -5.72
C SER A 130 -5.74 -3.67 -7.09
N PRO A 131 -5.39 -4.71 -7.89
CA PRO A 131 -6.04 -4.96 -9.18
C PRO A 131 -7.45 -5.55 -9.02
N VAL A 132 -7.74 -6.21 -7.90
CA VAL A 132 -9.01 -6.89 -7.66
C VAL A 132 -10.09 -5.88 -7.27
N GLY A 133 -9.80 -4.99 -6.32
CA GLY A 133 -10.79 -4.05 -5.76
C GLY A 133 -11.53 -3.23 -6.83
N LEU A 134 -10.78 -2.49 -7.65
CA LEU A 134 -11.36 -1.59 -8.66
C LEU A 134 -11.96 -2.35 -9.85
N SER A 135 -11.40 -3.51 -10.21
CA SER A 135 -11.92 -4.32 -11.32
C SER A 135 -13.33 -4.86 -11.03
N TYR A 136 -13.61 -5.27 -9.79
CA TYR A 136 -14.93 -5.81 -9.45
C TYR A 136 -15.99 -4.73 -9.26
N VAL A 137 -15.63 -3.58 -8.68
CA VAL A 137 -16.55 -2.44 -8.59
C VAL A 137 -16.96 -1.98 -9.99
N SER A 138 -16.06 -1.98 -10.97
CA SER A 138 -16.42 -1.59 -12.34
C SER A 138 -17.18 -2.67 -13.13
N LYS A 139 -16.93 -3.97 -12.87
CA LYS A 139 -17.60 -5.07 -13.59
C LYS A 139 -18.99 -5.46 -13.05
N LEU A 140 -19.23 -5.32 -11.74
CA LEU A 140 -20.47 -5.78 -11.10
C LEU A 140 -21.55 -4.70 -10.99
N VAL A 141 -21.18 -3.44 -11.20
CA VAL A 141 -22.07 -2.29 -11.02
C VAL A 141 -22.80 -1.96 -12.33
N PRO A 142 -24.12 -1.74 -12.30
CA PRO A 142 -24.86 -1.24 -13.46
C PRO A 142 -24.28 0.09 -13.96
N ALA A 143 -24.17 0.27 -15.28
CA ALA A 143 -23.55 1.45 -15.88
C ALA A 143 -24.07 2.78 -15.32
N ARG A 144 -25.38 2.86 -15.01
CA ARG A 144 -26.04 4.05 -14.46
C ARG A 144 -25.63 4.40 -13.01
N MET A 145 -25.02 3.48 -12.26
CA MET A 145 -24.65 3.64 -10.84
C MET A 145 -23.14 3.68 -10.60
N ILE A 146 -22.31 3.67 -11.65
CA ILE A 146 -20.84 3.62 -11.54
C ILE A 146 -20.32 4.78 -10.68
N ALA A 147 -20.77 6.01 -10.91
CA ALA A 147 -20.33 7.18 -10.14
C ALA A 147 -20.70 7.07 -8.65
N PHE A 148 -21.90 6.56 -8.34
CA PHE A 148 -22.33 6.34 -6.97
C PHE A 148 -21.49 5.27 -6.26
N MET A 149 -21.16 4.18 -6.95
CA MET A 149 -20.34 3.10 -6.41
C MET A 149 -18.88 3.51 -6.20
N PHE A 150 -18.31 4.35 -7.07
CA PHE A 150 -17.01 4.99 -6.79
C PHE A 150 -17.07 5.90 -5.57
N GLY A 151 -18.17 6.64 -5.36
CA GLY A 151 -18.40 7.40 -4.12
C GLY A 151 -18.39 6.51 -2.88
N MET A 152 -19.10 5.37 -2.93
CA MET A 152 -19.11 4.38 -1.85
C MET A 152 -17.74 3.74 -1.61
N TRP A 153 -16.98 3.47 -2.67
CA TRP A 153 -15.62 2.94 -2.57
C TRP A 153 -14.68 3.90 -1.82
N TYR A 154 -14.68 5.18 -2.19
CA TYR A 154 -13.86 6.18 -1.49
C TYR A 154 -14.34 6.44 -0.05
N LEU A 155 -15.65 6.37 0.19
CA LEU A 155 -16.19 6.44 1.55
C LEU A 155 -15.70 5.27 2.41
N ALA A 156 -15.68 4.04 1.87
CA ALA A 156 -15.14 2.88 2.55
C ALA A 156 -13.64 3.04 2.87
N ILE A 157 -12.85 3.59 1.93
CA ILE A 157 -11.43 3.93 2.17
C ILE A 157 -11.30 4.96 3.30
N ALA A 158 -12.12 6.00 3.31
CA ALA A 158 -12.10 7.03 4.36
C ALA A 158 -12.41 6.44 5.74
N ILE A 159 -13.43 5.57 5.84
CA ILE A 159 -13.77 4.87 7.07
C ILE A 159 -12.61 3.95 7.50
N GLY A 160 -12.03 3.20 6.56
CA GLY A 160 -10.86 2.34 6.82
C GLY A 160 -9.67 3.11 7.37
N ASN A 161 -9.31 4.25 6.76
CA ASN A 161 -8.24 5.11 7.24
C ASN A 161 -8.54 5.71 8.62
N LYS A 162 -9.80 6.10 8.89
CA LYS A 162 -10.21 6.57 10.22
C LYS A 162 -10.05 5.47 11.27
N LEU A 163 -10.45 4.24 10.95
CA LEU A 163 -10.26 3.09 11.84
C LEU A 163 -8.78 2.78 12.05
N ALA A 164 -7.96 2.85 11.00
CA ALA A 164 -6.51 2.66 11.09
C ALA A 164 -5.86 3.72 12.00
N ALA A 165 -6.30 4.99 11.91
CA ALA A 165 -5.82 6.06 12.79
C ALA A 165 -6.20 5.83 14.26
N VAL A 166 -7.46 5.42 14.53
CA VAL A 166 -7.93 5.14 15.89
C VAL A 166 -7.20 3.95 16.49
N LEU A 167 -7.14 2.82 15.78
CA LEU A 167 -6.49 1.61 16.25
C LEU A 167 -4.97 1.78 16.35
N GLY A 168 -4.35 2.45 15.38
CA GLY A 168 -2.93 2.79 15.40
C GLY A 168 -2.56 3.70 16.57
N GLY A 169 -3.44 4.63 16.94
CA GLY A 169 -3.27 5.49 18.11
C GLY A 169 -3.36 4.76 19.45
N GLN A 170 -3.85 3.52 19.49
CA GLN A 170 -3.89 2.72 20.72
C GLN A 170 -2.58 1.96 21.00
N ILE A 171 -1.54 2.14 20.17
CA ILE A 171 -0.26 1.46 20.32
C ILE A 171 0.36 1.65 21.70
N GLU A 172 0.35 2.88 22.23
CA GLU A 172 0.91 3.18 23.56
C GLU A 172 0.13 2.46 24.67
N ASN A 173 -1.21 2.60 24.66
CA ASN A 173 -2.07 1.97 25.67
C ASN A 173 -1.93 0.44 25.69
N ILE A 174 -1.95 -0.20 24.52
CA ILE A 174 -1.83 -1.67 24.41
C ILE A 174 -0.41 -2.13 24.76
N THR A 175 0.61 -1.34 24.41
CA THR A 175 2.00 -1.66 24.75
C THR A 175 2.25 -1.56 26.26
N HIS A 176 1.66 -0.57 26.93
CA HIS A 176 1.77 -0.40 28.38
C HIS A 176 1.01 -1.48 29.17
N GLU A 177 -0.17 -1.89 28.70
CA GLU A 177 -1.00 -2.88 29.41
C GLU A 177 -0.55 -4.34 29.13
N TYR A 178 -0.09 -4.63 27.91
CA TYR A 178 0.28 -5.98 27.49
C TYR A 178 1.72 -6.06 26.99
N SER A 179 1.95 -5.65 25.74
CA SER A 179 3.26 -5.57 25.10
C SER A 179 3.12 -5.04 23.67
N LEU A 180 4.24 -4.59 23.09
CA LEU A 180 4.30 -4.21 21.68
C LEU A 180 4.02 -5.41 20.74
N SER A 181 4.45 -6.61 21.13
CA SER A 181 4.17 -7.84 20.38
C SER A 181 2.67 -8.13 20.33
N THR A 182 1.95 -7.95 21.45
CA THR A 182 0.48 -8.12 21.51
C THR A 182 -0.23 -7.17 20.55
N PHE A 183 0.21 -5.92 20.45
CA PHE A 183 -0.34 -4.95 19.49
C PHE A 183 -0.24 -5.48 18.05
N PHE A 184 0.95 -5.92 17.62
CA PHE A 184 1.14 -6.46 16.26
C PHE A 184 0.44 -7.81 16.06
N LEU A 185 0.27 -8.63 17.10
CA LEU A 185 -0.49 -9.88 17.03
C LEU A 185 -1.97 -9.63 16.72
N ILE A 186 -2.58 -8.56 17.23
CA ILE A 186 -3.96 -8.19 16.87
C ILE A 186 -4.05 -7.96 15.35
N PHE A 187 -3.11 -7.20 14.78
CA PHE A 187 -3.01 -6.94 13.34
C PHE A 187 -2.54 -8.16 12.51
N THR A 188 -2.11 -9.23 13.16
CA THR A 188 -1.81 -10.52 12.51
C THR A 188 -3.06 -11.40 12.50
N ILE A 189 -3.70 -11.57 13.65
CA ILE A 189 -4.81 -12.51 13.84
C ILE A 189 -6.06 -12.03 13.11
N VAL A 190 -6.42 -10.75 13.26
CA VAL A 190 -7.67 -10.22 12.69
C VAL A 190 -7.71 -10.31 11.16
N PRO A 191 -6.69 -9.84 10.41
CA PRO A 191 -6.70 -9.97 8.95
C PRO A 191 -6.51 -11.41 8.48
N THR A 192 -5.82 -12.27 9.25
CA THR A 192 -5.74 -13.71 8.95
C THR A 192 -7.12 -14.37 8.99
N ILE A 193 -7.88 -14.14 10.08
CA ILE A 193 -9.23 -14.66 10.21
C ILE A 193 -10.13 -14.10 9.11
N ALA A 194 -10.06 -12.79 8.84
CA ALA A 194 -10.83 -12.17 7.77
C ALA A 194 -10.48 -12.77 6.40
N GLY A 195 -9.20 -12.99 6.10
CA GLY A 195 -8.74 -13.59 4.86
C GLY A 195 -9.23 -15.04 4.70
N LEU A 196 -9.16 -15.85 5.74
CA LEU A 196 -9.70 -17.22 5.75
C LEU A 196 -11.21 -17.24 5.56
N LEU A 197 -11.93 -16.30 6.18
CA LEU A 197 -13.38 -16.18 6.06
C LEU A 197 -13.76 -15.82 4.61
N VAL A 198 -13.07 -14.85 3.99
CA VAL A 198 -13.30 -14.48 2.59
C VAL A 198 -13.00 -15.65 1.64
N ILE A 199 -11.93 -16.40 1.86
CA ILE A 199 -11.61 -17.60 1.08
C ILE A 199 -12.70 -18.66 1.26
N SER A 200 -13.20 -18.84 2.47
CA SER A 200 -14.27 -19.81 2.78
C SER A 200 -15.61 -19.43 2.12
N LEU A 201 -15.87 -18.13 1.94
CA LEU A 201 -17.05 -17.63 1.23
C LEU A 201 -16.91 -17.63 -0.29
N ASN A 202 -15.73 -17.95 -0.83
CA ASN A 202 -15.48 -18.05 -2.28
C ASN A 202 -16.54 -18.86 -3.07
N PRO A 203 -16.99 -20.07 -2.66
CA PRO A 203 -18.02 -20.80 -3.41
C PRO A 203 -19.35 -20.04 -3.49
N LEU A 204 -19.73 -19.33 -2.43
CA LEU A 204 -20.94 -18.51 -2.41
C LEU A 204 -20.78 -17.28 -3.31
N LEU A 205 -19.65 -16.58 -3.20
CA LEU A 205 -19.35 -15.41 -4.03
C LEU A 205 -19.34 -15.77 -5.52
N LYS A 206 -18.70 -16.89 -5.89
CA LYS A 206 -18.72 -17.39 -7.27
C LYS A 206 -20.14 -17.66 -7.79
N LYS A 207 -21.03 -18.20 -6.95
CA LYS A 207 -22.43 -18.45 -7.31
C LYS A 207 -23.19 -17.15 -7.54
N LEU A 208 -22.94 -16.12 -6.71
CA LEU A 208 -23.61 -14.82 -6.79
C LEU A 208 -23.09 -13.91 -7.91
N MET A 209 -21.86 -14.13 -8.37
CA MET A 209 -21.23 -13.32 -9.42
C MET A 209 -21.73 -13.63 -10.85
N HIS A 210 -22.74 -14.49 -11.02
CA HIS A 210 -23.40 -14.79 -12.31
C HIS A 210 -22.43 -15.00 -13.50
N GLY A 211 -21.27 -15.64 -13.27
CA GLY A 211 -20.29 -15.94 -14.32
C GLY A 211 -19.32 -14.80 -14.69
N VAL A 212 -19.33 -13.67 -13.99
CA VAL A 212 -18.35 -12.58 -14.19
C VAL A 212 -16.95 -13.04 -13.75
N LYS A 213 -16.02 -13.15 -14.71
CA LYS A 213 -14.60 -13.46 -14.48
C LYS A 213 -13.75 -12.19 -14.38
#